data_AF-X6NNC6-F1
#
_entry.id   AF-X6NNC6-F1
#
_cell.length_a   1.000
_cell.length_b   1.000
_cell.length_c   1.000
_cell.angle_alpha   90.00
_cell.angle_beta   90.00
_cell.angle_gamma   90.00
#
_symmetry.space_group_name_H-M   'P 1'
#
loop_
_entity.id
_entity.type
_entity.pdbx_description
1 polymer ?
#
loop_
_entity_poly.entity_id
_entity_poly.type
_entity_poly.pdbx_seq_one_letter_code
_entity_poly.pdbx_strand_id
1 'polypeptide(L)'
;VFVEKKIDNILWKVVYLELQPLMQQQMTSKREVSERKHKLYEKLFESIRFYNDFVNSIEEIITEKMKTINAAKESVQNSSNTAADPLLLSSSISSQPSNLSMSTKRKAAFKQLEKEIDTYHLIEAFQLARLGDLQRYVEKFTKQESEQSWNVAVDCYTKGLQCYPGIGQIYNNLGVIAYTLGDDFVSMHQYMRALSTPQHKFCAHENLLAAIERNRNAFEKLLKEFDIQYFVCFM
;
A
#
# COMPACT_ATOMS: atom_id res chain seq x y z
N VAL A 1 6.69 -15.17 -11.14
CA VAL A 1 5.37 -15.54 -11.70
C VAL A 1 4.25 -14.62 -11.28
N PHE A 2 3.91 -14.45 -9.99
CA PHE A 2 2.73 -13.65 -9.58
C PHE A 2 2.83 -12.18 -9.99
N VAL A 3 3.94 -11.51 -9.65
CA VAL A 3 4.23 -10.12 -10.03
C VAL A 3 4.45 -9.98 -11.55
N GLU A 4 5.20 -10.92 -12.15
CA GLU A 4 5.51 -10.91 -13.60
C GLU A 4 4.26 -11.06 -14.47
N LYS A 5 3.32 -11.92 -14.06
CA LYS A 5 2.04 -12.16 -14.75
C LYS A 5 0.95 -11.16 -14.35
N LYS A 6 1.25 -10.20 -13.45
CA LYS A 6 0.32 -9.18 -12.95
C LYS A 6 -1.00 -9.78 -12.44
N ILE A 7 -0.92 -10.91 -11.75
CA ILE A 7 -2.10 -11.64 -11.27
C ILE A 7 -2.89 -10.76 -10.29
N ASP A 8 -2.20 -10.00 -9.46
CA ASP A 8 -2.77 -8.97 -8.58
C ASP A 8 -3.70 -7.99 -9.31
N ASN A 9 -3.28 -7.52 -10.49
CA ASN A 9 -4.06 -6.56 -11.27
C ASN A 9 -5.28 -7.20 -11.91
N ILE A 10 -5.18 -8.47 -12.30
CA ILE A 10 -6.30 -9.23 -12.86
C ILE A 10 -7.35 -9.48 -11.77
N LEU A 11 -6.92 -9.97 -10.60
CA LEU A 11 -7.80 -10.20 -9.45
C LEU A 11 -8.52 -8.91 -9.05
N TRP A 12 -7.79 -7.80 -8.94
CA TRP A 12 -8.39 -6.51 -8.65
C TRP A 12 -9.38 -6.06 -9.72
N LYS A 13 -9.03 -6.24 -11.00
CA LYS A 13 -9.91 -5.84 -12.11
C LYS A 13 -11.24 -6.59 -12.08
N VAL A 14 -11.24 -7.88 -11.75
CA VAL A 14 -12.48 -8.67 -11.59
C VAL A 14 -13.35 -8.07 -10.49
N VAL A 15 -12.80 -7.90 -9.29
CA VAL A 15 -13.51 -7.31 -8.15
C VAL A 15 -14.04 -5.90 -8.50
N TYR A 16 -13.19 -5.06 -9.08
CA TYR A 16 -13.56 -3.70 -9.42
C TYR A 16 -14.69 -3.65 -10.46
N LEU A 17 -14.65 -4.49 -11.50
CA LEU A 17 -15.71 -4.54 -12.52
C LEU A 17 -17.06 -4.98 -11.94
N GLU A 18 -17.07 -5.82 -10.91
CA GLU A 18 -18.30 -6.19 -10.21
C GLU A 18 -18.86 -5.04 -9.35
N LEU A 19 -17.98 -4.27 -8.71
CA LEU A 19 -18.36 -3.16 -7.84
C LEU A 19 -18.74 -1.90 -8.62
N GLN A 20 -18.08 -1.62 -9.74
CA GLN A 20 -18.21 -0.39 -10.52
C GLN A 20 -19.65 0.01 -10.86
N PRO A 21 -20.50 -0.87 -11.46
CA PRO A 21 -21.86 -0.47 -11.80
C PRO A 21 -22.67 -0.13 -10.55
N LEU A 22 -22.45 -0.83 -9.44
CA LEU A 22 -23.13 -0.58 -8.18
C LEU A 22 -22.68 0.74 -7.54
N MET A 23 -21.44 1.19 -7.77
CA MET A 23 -20.94 2.47 -7.26
C MET A 23 -21.42 3.68 -8.08
N GLN A 24 -21.67 3.51 -9.38
CA GLN A 24 -21.97 4.61 -10.32
C GLN A 24 -23.47 4.80 -10.62
N GLN A 25 -24.33 3.84 -10.28
CA GLN A 25 -25.76 3.90 -10.58
C GLN A 25 -26.48 5.06 -9.87
N GLN A 26 -27.08 5.94 -10.67
CA GLN A 26 -28.08 6.90 -10.23
C GLN A 26 -29.46 6.21 -10.25
N MET A 27 -30.11 6.11 -9.10
CA MET A 27 -31.43 5.48 -8.96
C MET A 27 -32.48 6.54 -8.63
N THR A 28 -33.70 6.34 -9.11
CA THR A 28 -34.80 7.31 -8.97
C THR A 28 -35.70 7.00 -7.77
N SER A 29 -35.74 5.75 -7.30
CA SER A 29 -36.56 5.32 -6.15
C SER A 29 -35.76 4.98 -4.89
N LYS A 30 -36.30 5.31 -3.72
CA LYS A 30 -35.70 4.98 -2.41
C LYS A 30 -35.49 3.47 -2.21
N ARG A 31 -36.42 2.64 -2.71
CA ARG A 31 -36.34 1.17 -2.59
C ARG A 31 -35.14 0.62 -3.35
N GLU A 32 -34.99 1.08 -4.59
CA GLU A 32 -33.88 0.70 -5.47
C GLU A 32 -32.51 1.13 -4.91
N VAL A 33 -32.44 2.30 -4.28
CA VAL A 33 -31.23 2.75 -3.57
C VAL A 33 -30.85 1.80 -2.45
N SER A 34 -31.84 1.35 -1.66
CA SER A 34 -31.62 0.42 -0.54
C SER A 34 -31.14 -0.95 -1.01
N GLU A 35 -31.80 -1.53 -2.01
CA GLU A 35 -31.44 -2.82 -2.59
C GLU A 35 -30.03 -2.78 -3.22
N ARG A 36 -29.70 -1.71 -3.95
CA ARG A 36 -28.35 -1.48 -4.49
C ARG A 36 -27.30 -1.38 -3.39
N LYS A 37 -27.55 -0.59 -2.33
CA LYS A 37 -26.62 -0.44 -1.20
C LYS A 37 -26.37 -1.76 -0.49
N HIS A 38 -27.40 -2.56 -0.29
CA HIS A 38 -27.29 -3.89 0.32
C HIS A 38 -26.41 -4.81 -0.53
N LYS A 39 -26.70 -4.94 -1.83
CA LYS A 39 -25.90 -5.75 -2.76
C LYS A 39 -24.44 -5.29 -2.86
N LEU A 40 -24.22 -3.98 -2.84
CA LEU A 40 -22.87 -3.41 -2.82
C LEU A 40 -22.13 -3.79 -1.53
N TYR A 41 -22.79 -3.68 -0.38
CA TYR A 41 -22.21 -4.04 0.91
C TYR A 41 -21.83 -5.52 0.97
N GLU A 42 -22.67 -6.43 0.47
CA GLU A 42 -22.36 -7.87 0.41
C GLU A 42 -21.10 -8.13 -0.42
N LYS A 43 -21.02 -7.56 -1.64
CA LYS A 43 -19.84 -7.73 -2.51
C LYS A 43 -18.57 -7.13 -1.91
N LEU A 44 -18.69 -5.98 -1.26
CA LEU A 44 -17.57 -5.36 -0.54
C LEU A 44 -17.10 -6.27 0.60
N PHE A 45 -18.03 -6.83 1.38
CA PHE A 45 -17.71 -7.71 2.51
C PHE A 45 -17.02 -9.00 2.05
N GLU A 46 -17.54 -9.65 1.00
CA GLU A 46 -16.90 -10.83 0.39
C GLU A 46 -15.49 -10.52 -0.12
N SER A 47 -15.32 -9.37 -0.80
CA SER A 47 -14.03 -8.94 -1.31
C SER A 47 -13.03 -8.64 -0.17
N ILE A 48 -13.49 -7.96 0.88
CA ILE A 48 -12.66 -7.66 2.06
C ILE A 48 -12.19 -8.95 2.71
N ARG A 49 -13.09 -9.92 2.90
CA ARG A 49 -12.75 -11.23 3.44
C ARG A 49 -11.67 -11.92 2.59
N PHE A 50 -11.86 -11.97 1.27
CA PHE A 50 -10.90 -12.57 0.35
C PHE A 50 -9.50 -11.95 0.47
N TYR A 51 -9.39 -10.62 0.41
CA TYR A 51 -8.08 -9.97 0.49
C TYR A 51 -7.47 -10.08 1.89
N ASN A 52 -8.27 -10.14 2.95
CA ASN A 52 -7.77 -10.34 4.30
C ASN A 52 -7.18 -11.74 4.48
N ASP A 53 -7.88 -12.78 4.03
CA ASP A 53 -7.38 -14.16 4.02
C ASP A 53 -6.10 -14.28 3.17
N PHE A 54 -6.02 -13.54 2.07
CA PHE A 54 -4.84 -13.50 1.21
C PHE A 54 -3.65 -12.81 1.91
N VAL A 55 -3.85 -11.66 2.57
CA VAL A 55 -2.79 -11.00 3.34
C VAL A 55 -2.27 -11.91 4.44
N ASN A 56 -3.15 -12.54 5.22
CA ASN A 56 -2.75 -13.47 6.28
C ASN A 56 -1.91 -14.63 5.73
N SER A 57 -2.30 -15.20 4.58
CA SER A 57 -1.54 -16.26 3.92
C SER A 57 -0.13 -15.80 3.49
N ILE A 58 0.01 -14.54 3.07
CA ILE A 58 1.32 -13.96 2.70
C ILE A 58 2.16 -13.72 3.96
N GLU A 59 1.58 -13.18 5.03
CA GLU A 59 2.24 -12.95 6.32
C GLU A 59 2.81 -14.24 6.92
N GLU A 60 2.06 -15.35 6.82
CA GLU A 60 2.52 -16.69 7.22
C GLU A 60 3.76 -17.12 6.42
N ILE A 61 3.71 -17.00 5.09
CA ILE A 61 4.84 -17.35 4.21
C ILE A 61 6.07 -16.50 4.52
N ILE A 62 5.90 -15.19 4.70
CA ILE A 62 6.98 -14.27 5.05
C ILE A 62 7.61 -14.69 6.38
N THR A 63 6.77 -14.98 7.38
CA THR A 63 7.21 -15.38 8.73
C THR A 63 8.05 -16.66 8.68
N GLU A 64 7.62 -17.67 7.93
CA GLU A 64 8.38 -18.92 7.76
C GLU A 64 9.72 -18.69 7.05
N LYS A 65 9.73 -17.88 6.00
CA LYS A 65 10.96 -17.53 5.27
C LYS A 65 11.93 -16.73 6.14
N MET A 66 11.44 -15.77 6.94
CA MET A 66 12.26 -15.01 7.88
C MET A 66 12.88 -15.90 8.95
N LYS A 67 12.12 -16.84 9.54
CA LYS A 67 12.65 -17.83 10.49
C LYS A 67 13.80 -18.63 9.87
N THR A 68 13.63 -19.07 8.63
CA THR A 68 14.65 -19.82 7.88
C THR A 68 15.93 -19.00 7.68
N ILE A 69 15.80 -17.71 7.31
CA ILE A 69 16.94 -16.80 7.19
C ILE A 69 17.65 -16.60 8.53
N ASN A 70 16.91 -16.36 9.61
CA ASN A 70 17.49 -16.04 10.91
C ASN A 70 18.25 -17.25 11.48
N ALA A 71 17.67 -18.44 11.43
CA ALA A 71 18.35 -19.68 11.84
C ALA A 71 19.62 -19.93 11.01
N ALA A 72 19.58 -19.66 9.71
CA ALA A 72 20.73 -19.80 8.84
C ALA A 72 21.82 -18.73 9.14
N LYS A 73 21.45 -17.49 9.49
CA LYS A 73 22.39 -16.44 9.93
C LYS A 73 23.09 -16.80 11.25
N GLU A 74 22.35 -17.30 12.23
CA GLU A 74 22.89 -17.76 13.52
C GLU A 74 23.90 -18.91 13.34
N SER A 75 23.62 -19.87 12.45
CA SER A 75 24.54 -20.98 12.15
C SER A 75 25.89 -20.53 11.57
N VAL A 76 25.89 -19.44 10.78
CA VAL A 76 27.11 -18.85 10.20
C VAL A 76 27.90 -18.10 11.28
N GLN A 77 27.23 -17.42 12.20
CA GLN A 77 27.86 -16.62 13.24
C GLN A 77 28.49 -17.50 14.34
N ASN A 78 27.85 -18.63 14.66
CA ASN A 78 28.40 -19.60 15.60
C ASN A 78 29.63 -20.35 15.05
N SER A 79 29.69 -20.58 13.73
CA SER A 79 30.85 -21.23 13.10
C SER A 79 32.06 -20.31 12.91
N SER A 80 31.87 -18.98 12.86
CA SER A 80 32.98 -18.01 12.91
C SER A 80 33.56 -17.84 14.32
N ASN A 81 32.78 -18.05 15.37
CA ASN A 81 33.24 -17.89 16.76
C ASN A 81 34.00 -19.11 17.28
N THR A 82 33.76 -20.31 16.75
CA THR A 82 34.50 -21.54 17.13
C THR A 82 35.86 -21.69 16.43
N ALA A 83 36.15 -20.87 15.41
CA ALA A 83 37.44 -20.85 14.71
C ALA A 83 38.48 -19.91 15.37
N ALA A 84 38.16 -19.32 16.52
CA ALA A 84 39.01 -18.34 17.21
C ALA A 84 40.11 -18.94 18.10
N ASP A 85 40.30 -20.27 18.12
CA ASP A 85 41.40 -20.91 18.82
C ASP A 85 42.67 -20.91 17.92
N PRO A 86 43.67 -20.04 18.16
CA PRO A 86 44.79 -19.82 17.22
C PRO A 86 45.75 -21.01 17.12
N LEU A 87 45.62 -22.02 18.00
CA LEU A 87 46.57 -23.12 18.12
C LEU A 87 46.28 -24.34 17.23
N LEU A 88 45.15 -24.38 16.51
CA LEU A 88 44.81 -25.48 15.59
C LEU A 88 45.00 -25.14 14.09
N LEU A 89 45.41 -23.92 13.76
CA LEU A 89 45.44 -23.45 12.36
C LEU A 89 46.71 -23.85 11.57
N SER A 90 47.75 -24.39 12.20
CA SER A 90 49.04 -24.61 11.55
C SER A 90 49.20 -25.92 10.79
N SER A 91 48.22 -26.84 10.81
CA SER A 91 48.35 -28.17 10.18
C SER A 91 47.30 -28.53 9.13
N SER A 92 46.49 -27.59 8.63
CA SER A 92 45.41 -27.93 7.68
C SER A 92 45.20 -26.97 6.51
N ILE A 93 46.22 -26.19 6.13
CA ILE A 93 46.19 -25.45 4.85
C ILE A 93 46.62 -26.41 3.72
N SER A 94 45.77 -27.39 3.45
CA SER A 94 45.70 -28.09 2.17
C SER A 94 44.57 -27.43 1.38
N SER A 95 44.93 -26.84 0.24
CA SER A 95 44.04 -26.12 -0.68
C SER A 95 42.80 -26.95 -1.05
N GLN A 96 41.66 -26.64 -0.42
CA GLN A 96 40.34 -27.17 -0.80
C GLN A 96 39.56 -26.07 -1.58
N PRO A 97 39.56 -26.10 -2.93
CA PRO A 97 38.71 -25.22 -3.75
C PRO A 97 37.20 -25.45 -3.53
N SER A 98 36.83 -26.58 -2.91
CA SER A 98 35.44 -26.96 -2.57
C SER A 98 34.79 -26.01 -1.56
N ASN A 99 35.51 -25.60 -0.50
CA ASN A 99 35.00 -24.77 0.60
C ASN A 99 34.69 -23.33 0.15
N LEU A 100 35.53 -22.74 -0.70
CA LEU A 100 35.28 -21.41 -1.26
C LEU A 100 34.05 -21.42 -2.18
N SER A 101 33.90 -22.45 -3.04
CA SER A 101 32.73 -22.61 -3.91
C SER A 101 31.43 -22.80 -3.13
N MET A 102 31.46 -23.55 -2.02
CA MET A 102 30.34 -23.76 -1.10
C MET A 102 29.93 -22.47 -0.40
N SER A 103 30.89 -21.66 0.05
CA SER A 103 30.61 -20.37 0.68
C SER A 103 29.93 -19.38 -0.29
N THR A 104 30.36 -19.35 -1.56
CA THR A 104 29.75 -18.53 -2.61
C THR A 104 28.34 -18.99 -2.96
N LYS A 105 28.12 -20.31 -3.05
CA LYS A 105 26.78 -20.89 -3.27
C LYS A 105 25.82 -20.56 -2.12
N ARG A 106 26.27 -20.65 -0.86
CA ARG A 106 25.48 -20.25 0.31
C ARG A 106 25.11 -18.77 0.27
N LYS A 107 26.07 -17.87 0.01
CA LYS A 107 25.81 -16.42 -0.12
C LYS A 107 24.80 -16.12 -1.23
N ALA A 108 24.91 -16.80 -2.38
CA ALA A 108 23.95 -16.65 -3.48
C ALA A 108 22.53 -17.12 -3.08
N ALA A 109 22.43 -18.24 -2.36
CA ALA A 109 21.15 -18.74 -1.86
C ALA A 109 20.49 -17.78 -0.84
N PHE A 110 21.28 -17.18 0.06
CA PHE A 110 20.79 -16.15 0.99
C PHE A 110 20.23 -14.94 0.24
N LYS A 111 20.99 -14.39 -0.71
CA LYS A 111 20.56 -13.25 -1.52
C LYS A 111 19.28 -13.56 -2.29
N GLN A 112 19.14 -14.78 -2.80
CA GLN A 112 17.94 -15.22 -3.50
C GLN A 112 16.74 -15.27 -2.56
N LEU A 113 16.90 -15.79 -1.33
CA LEU A 113 15.83 -15.86 -0.34
C LEU A 113 15.41 -14.47 0.17
N GLU A 114 16.36 -13.55 0.36
CA GLU A 114 16.06 -12.14 0.68
C GLU A 114 15.22 -11.49 -0.42
N LYS A 115 15.61 -11.68 -1.69
CA LYS A 115 14.83 -11.19 -2.85
C LYS A 115 13.42 -11.79 -2.91
N GLU A 116 13.25 -13.04 -2.53
CA GLU A 116 11.93 -13.66 -2.43
C GLU A 116 11.07 -12.98 -1.36
N ILE A 117 11.62 -12.75 -0.17
CA ILE A 117 10.91 -12.05 0.92
C ILE A 117 10.50 -10.64 0.49
N ASP A 118 11.41 -9.88 -0.14
CA ASP A 118 11.10 -8.56 -0.69
C ASP A 118 9.93 -8.62 -1.69
N THR A 119 9.87 -9.69 -2.49
CA THR A 119 8.77 -9.92 -3.44
C THR A 119 7.45 -10.18 -2.72
N TYR A 120 7.47 -10.91 -1.61
CA TYR A 120 6.26 -11.14 -0.80
C TYR A 120 5.79 -9.86 -0.11
N HIS A 121 6.69 -9.06 0.47
CA HIS A 121 6.33 -7.75 1.03
C HIS A 121 5.75 -6.79 -0.01
N LEU A 122 6.25 -6.84 -1.26
CA LEU A 122 5.65 -6.09 -2.36
C LEU A 122 4.21 -6.56 -2.64
N ILE A 123 3.96 -7.87 -2.68
CA ILE A 123 2.62 -8.43 -2.93
C ILE A 123 1.67 -8.08 -1.79
N GLU A 124 2.14 -8.22 -0.54
CA GLU A 124 1.44 -7.86 0.69
C GLU A 124 1.01 -6.39 0.66
N ALA A 125 1.92 -5.48 0.33
CA ALA A 125 1.63 -4.06 0.22
C ALA A 125 0.55 -3.75 -0.85
N PHE A 126 0.57 -4.46 -1.98
CA PHE A 126 -0.50 -4.34 -2.98
C PHE A 126 -1.85 -4.85 -2.45
N GLN A 127 -1.89 -5.96 -1.70
CA GLN A 127 -3.14 -6.49 -1.16
C GLN A 127 -3.70 -5.56 -0.07
N LEU A 128 -2.83 -5.01 0.78
CA LEU A 128 -3.18 -3.98 1.77
C LEU A 128 -3.71 -2.70 1.10
N ALA A 129 -3.16 -2.30 -0.04
CA ALA A 129 -3.71 -1.21 -0.84
C ALA A 129 -5.13 -1.52 -1.34
N ARG A 130 -5.40 -2.76 -1.77
CA ARG A 130 -6.75 -3.19 -2.19
C ARG A 130 -7.74 -3.22 -1.03
N LEU A 131 -7.32 -3.72 0.14
CA LEU A 131 -8.12 -3.66 1.36
C LEU A 131 -8.46 -2.21 1.72
N GLY A 132 -7.48 -1.30 1.69
CA GLY A 132 -7.74 0.12 1.94
C GLY A 132 -8.74 0.72 0.94
N ASP A 133 -8.65 0.36 -0.34
CA ASP A 133 -9.63 0.79 -1.36
C ASP A 133 -11.05 0.29 -1.07
N LEU A 134 -11.18 -0.99 -0.69
CA LEU A 134 -12.48 -1.59 -0.35
C LEU A 134 -13.08 -0.94 0.90
N GLN A 135 -12.27 -0.71 1.94
CA GLN A 135 -12.71 -0.02 3.15
C GLN A 135 -13.16 1.41 2.85
N ARG A 136 -12.41 2.13 1.99
CA ARG A 136 -12.83 3.45 1.51
C ARG A 136 -14.16 3.37 0.76
N TYR A 137 -14.41 2.33 -0.03
CA TYR A 137 -15.69 2.16 -0.73
C TYR A 137 -16.85 1.85 0.22
N VAL A 138 -16.63 1.11 1.30
CA VAL A 138 -17.63 0.90 2.37
C VAL A 138 -18.07 2.26 2.92
N GLU A 139 -17.13 3.07 3.37
CA GLU A 139 -17.41 4.39 3.93
C GLU A 139 -18.11 5.30 2.89
N LYS A 140 -17.56 5.39 1.68
CA LYS A 140 -18.07 6.31 0.66
C LYS A 140 -19.47 5.98 0.16
N PHE A 141 -19.78 4.70 -0.07
CA PHE A 141 -20.97 4.31 -0.82
C PHE A 141 -22.08 3.71 0.04
N THR A 142 -21.76 3.23 1.25
CA THR A 142 -22.74 2.57 2.13
C THR A 142 -23.16 3.46 3.29
N LYS A 143 -22.26 4.32 3.80
CA LYS A 143 -22.50 5.21 4.94
C LYS A 143 -23.01 6.58 4.52
N GLN A 144 -23.57 7.31 5.48
CA GLN A 144 -23.84 8.74 5.32
C GLN A 144 -22.56 9.54 5.55
N GLU A 145 -22.46 10.73 4.96
CA GLU A 145 -21.25 11.57 5.05
C GLU A 145 -20.85 11.89 6.51
N SER A 146 -21.83 12.15 7.38
CA SER A 146 -21.61 12.39 8.81
C SER A 146 -21.14 11.17 9.60
N GLU A 147 -21.23 9.98 9.03
CA GLU A 147 -20.85 8.70 9.67
C GLU A 147 -19.53 8.15 9.13
N GLN A 148 -18.96 8.76 8.07
CA GLN A 148 -17.77 8.25 7.40
C GLN A 148 -16.54 8.29 8.31
N SER A 149 -15.88 7.14 8.44
CA SER A 149 -14.63 7.01 9.20
C SER A 149 -13.56 6.33 8.35
N TRP A 150 -12.56 7.11 7.95
CA TRP A 150 -11.50 6.63 7.06
C TRP A 150 -10.40 5.83 7.77
N ASN A 151 -10.49 5.65 9.09
CA ASN A 151 -9.43 5.06 9.91
C ASN A 151 -9.00 3.67 9.43
N VAL A 152 -9.96 2.78 9.15
CA VAL A 152 -9.64 1.42 8.69
C VAL A 152 -8.93 1.43 7.34
N ALA A 153 -9.34 2.31 6.42
CA ALA A 153 -8.67 2.47 5.14
C ALA A 153 -7.24 3.01 5.32
N VAL A 154 -7.07 4.03 6.17
CA VAL A 154 -5.76 4.62 6.51
C VAL A 154 -4.84 3.60 7.17
N ASP A 155 -5.35 2.73 8.05
CA ASP A 155 -4.57 1.68 8.69
C ASP A 155 -4.06 0.66 7.66
N CYS A 156 -4.93 0.20 6.75
CA CYS A 156 -4.52 -0.68 5.66
C CYS A 156 -3.42 -0.05 4.80
N TYR A 157 -3.60 1.22 4.42
CA TYR A 157 -2.61 1.96 3.64
C TYR A 157 -1.29 2.15 4.39
N THR A 158 -1.35 2.47 5.69
CA THR A 158 -0.16 2.66 6.53
C THR A 158 0.62 1.36 6.65
N LYS A 159 -0.06 0.24 6.92
CA LYS A 159 0.57 -1.10 6.92
C LYS A 159 1.19 -1.42 5.57
N GLY A 160 0.48 -1.15 4.47
CA GLY A 160 1.02 -1.39 3.12
C GLY A 160 2.31 -0.62 2.84
N LEU A 161 2.40 0.63 3.30
CA LEU A 161 3.62 1.43 3.18
C LEU A 161 4.74 0.99 4.13
N GLN A 162 4.42 0.38 5.28
CA GLN A 162 5.40 -0.25 6.16
C GLN A 162 6.02 -1.48 5.50
N CYS A 163 5.22 -2.28 4.80
CA CYS A 163 5.70 -3.43 4.05
C CYS A 163 6.53 -3.00 2.82
N TYR A 164 6.02 -2.03 2.05
CA TYR A 164 6.70 -1.53 0.86
C TYR A 164 6.39 -0.03 0.61
N PRO A 165 7.35 0.88 0.87
CA PRO A 165 7.11 2.33 0.74
C PRO A 165 6.88 2.85 -0.69
N GLY A 166 7.19 2.03 -1.71
CA GLY A 166 7.19 2.44 -3.12
C GLY A 166 5.84 2.33 -3.85
N ILE A 167 4.73 2.09 -3.14
CA ILE A 167 3.40 1.90 -3.76
C ILE A 167 2.72 3.26 -3.98
N GLY A 168 2.87 3.82 -5.18
CA GLY A 168 2.26 5.11 -5.56
C GLY A 168 0.75 5.18 -5.37
N GLN A 169 0.05 4.06 -5.56
CA GLN A 169 -1.40 3.95 -5.37
C GLN A 169 -1.83 4.36 -3.96
N ILE A 170 -1.07 3.93 -2.95
CA ILE A 170 -1.41 4.18 -1.55
C ILE A 170 -1.35 5.68 -1.27
N TYR A 171 -0.28 6.35 -1.69
CA TYR A 171 -0.17 7.80 -1.53
C TYR A 171 -1.29 8.54 -2.26
N ASN A 172 -1.64 8.12 -3.49
CA ASN A 172 -2.77 8.70 -4.21
C ASN A 172 -4.07 8.59 -3.39
N ASN A 173 -4.32 7.41 -2.81
CA ASN A 173 -5.54 7.15 -2.05
C ASN A 173 -5.59 7.87 -0.70
N LEU A 174 -4.45 8.01 -0.02
CA LEU A 174 -4.33 8.86 1.18
C LEU A 174 -4.60 10.33 0.82
N GLY A 175 -4.13 10.77 -0.35
CA GLY A 175 -4.46 12.08 -0.90
C GLY A 175 -5.95 12.27 -1.14
N VAL A 176 -6.64 11.27 -1.70
CA VAL A 176 -8.10 11.29 -1.89
C VAL A 176 -8.84 11.42 -0.56
N ILE A 177 -8.40 10.71 0.48
CA ILE A 177 -8.98 10.83 1.83
C ILE A 177 -8.77 12.24 2.38
N ALA A 178 -7.54 12.77 2.35
CA ALA A 178 -7.24 14.13 2.81
C ALA A 178 -8.04 15.20 2.05
N TYR A 179 -8.15 15.06 0.73
CA TYR A 179 -8.95 15.93 -0.12
C TYR A 179 -10.45 15.86 0.21
N THR A 180 -10.95 14.69 0.58
CA THR A 180 -12.35 14.53 1.03
C THR A 180 -12.58 15.19 2.38
N LEU A 181 -11.58 15.18 3.27
CA LEU A 181 -11.62 15.85 4.58
C LEU A 181 -11.36 17.36 4.51
N GLY A 182 -11.08 17.91 3.33
CA GLY A 182 -10.78 19.34 3.13
C GLY A 182 -9.35 19.75 3.50
N ASP A 183 -8.46 18.79 3.78
CA ASP A 183 -7.04 19.06 4.01
C ASP A 183 -6.28 19.08 2.68
N ASP A 184 -6.38 20.21 1.99
CA ASP A 184 -5.79 20.40 0.67
C ASP A 184 -4.26 20.29 0.70
N PHE A 185 -3.61 20.76 1.77
CA PHE A 185 -2.15 20.68 1.92
C PHE A 185 -1.68 19.22 1.99
N VAL A 186 -2.28 18.42 2.88
CA VAL A 186 -1.94 16.99 3.00
C VAL A 186 -2.29 16.28 1.70
N SER A 187 -3.41 16.62 1.06
CA SER A 187 -3.78 15.98 -0.22
C SER A 187 -2.73 16.20 -1.30
N MET A 188 -2.27 17.44 -1.51
CA MET A 188 -1.25 17.78 -2.50
C MET A 188 0.07 17.10 -2.19
N HIS A 189 0.49 17.09 -0.92
CA HIS A 189 1.69 16.39 -0.46
C HIS A 189 1.64 14.89 -0.84
N GLN A 190 0.52 14.23 -0.58
CA GLN A 190 0.39 12.80 -0.87
C GLN A 190 0.32 12.52 -2.37
N TYR A 191 -0.35 13.36 -3.18
CA TYR A 191 -0.32 13.21 -4.63
C TYR A 191 1.09 13.41 -5.22
N MET A 192 1.87 14.37 -4.72
CA MET A 192 3.28 14.54 -5.11
C MET A 192 4.13 13.32 -4.76
N ARG A 193 3.90 12.71 -3.59
CA ARG A 193 4.56 11.46 -3.20
C ARG A 193 4.19 10.32 -4.13
N ALA A 194 2.91 10.19 -4.51
CA ALA A 194 2.46 9.19 -5.47
C ALA A 194 3.20 9.30 -6.82
N LEU A 195 3.34 10.51 -7.34
CA LEU A 195 4.04 10.83 -8.59
C LEU A 195 5.56 10.57 -8.51
N SER A 196 6.13 10.64 -7.31
CA SER A 196 7.55 10.41 -7.06
C SER A 196 7.92 8.92 -6.94
N THR A 197 6.93 8.01 -6.99
CA THR A 197 7.20 6.57 -6.89
C THR A 197 7.57 5.93 -8.23
N PRO A 198 8.41 4.87 -8.25
CA PRO A 198 8.76 4.16 -9.48
C PRO A 198 7.54 3.56 -10.21
N GLN A 199 6.49 3.23 -9.46
CA GLN A 199 5.26 2.61 -9.95
C GLN A 199 4.23 3.67 -10.39
N HIS A 200 4.68 4.63 -11.19
CA HIS A 200 3.92 5.76 -11.74
C HIS A 200 2.80 5.30 -12.69
N LYS A 201 1.60 4.99 -12.18
CA LYS A 201 0.46 4.59 -13.03
C LYS A 201 -0.93 5.08 -12.60
N PHE A 202 -1.01 5.93 -11.58
CA PHE A 202 -2.31 6.32 -11.01
C PHE A 202 -2.68 7.76 -11.36
N CYS A 203 -3.98 8.09 -11.31
CA CYS A 203 -4.58 9.40 -11.56
C CYS A 203 -4.13 10.53 -10.59
N ALA A 204 -2.95 10.40 -9.97
CA ALA A 204 -2.41 11.37 -9.02
C ALA A 204 -2.16 12.74 -9.65
N HIS A 205 -1.89 12.80 -10.96
CA HIS A 205 -1.76 14.07 -11.68
C HIS A 205 -3.10 14.83 -11.72
N GLU A 206 -4.18 14.16 -12.13
CA GLU A 206 -5.53 14.75 -12.19
C GLU A 206 -6.00 15.17 -10.80
N ASN A 207 -5.76 14.31 -9.80
CA ASN A 207 -6.13 14.62 -8.42
C ASN A 207 -5.30 15.79 -7.84
N LEU A 208 -4.01 15.89 -8.19
CA LEU A 208 -3.17 17.02 -7.79
C LEU A 208 -3.66 18.33 -8.43
N LEU A 209 -4.01 18.30 -9.72
CA LEU A 209 -4.59 19.47 -10.39
C LEU A 209 -5.89 19.91 -9.70
N ALA A 210 -6.79 18.98 -9.40
CA ALA A 210 -8.03 19.29 -8.69
C ALA A 210 -7.78 19.92 -7.31
N ALA A 211 -6.78 19.42 -6.56
CA ALA A 211 -6.38 20.00 -5.28
C ALA A 211 -5.80 21.42 -5.42
N ILE A 212 -4.96 21.66 -6.42
CA ILE A 212 -4.40 22.99 -6.71
C ILE A 212 -5.51 23.97 -7.11
N GLU A 213 -6.44 23.56 -7.97
CA GLU A 213 -7.56 24.38 -8.40
C GLU A 213 -8.48 24.76 -7.23
N ARG A 214 -8.80 23.80 -6.35
CA ARG A 214 -9.57 24.09 -5.15
C ARG A 214 -8.86 25.08 -4.24
N ASN A 215 -7.57 24.88 -3.99
CA ASN A 215 -6.77 25.78 -3.14
C ASN A 215 -6.72 27.19 -3.73
N ARG A 216 -6.51 27.30 -5.05
CA ARG A 216 -6.54 28.58 -5.77
C ARG A 216 -7.89 29.28 -5.61
N ASN A 217 -9.00 28.57 -5.82
CA ASN A 217 -10.35 29.14 -5.68
C ASN A 217 -10.62 29.63 -4.25
N ALA A 218 -10.16 28.88 -3.24
CA ALA A 218 -10.26 29.30 -1.84
C ALA A 218 -9.46 30.59 -1.57
N PHE A 219 -8.25 30.69 -2.10
CA PHE A 219 -7.43 31.89 -1.99
C PHE A 219 -8.04 33.09 -2.72
N GLU A 220 -8.55 32.91 -3.94
CA GLU A 220 -9.24 33.97 -4.69
C GLU A 220 -10.49 34.48 -3.95
N LYS A 221 -11.21 33.59 -3.26
CA LYS A 221 -12.36 33.97 -2.42
C LYS A 221 -11.92 34.81 -1.21
N LEU A 222 -10.87 34.38 -0.51
CA LEU A 222 -10.31 35.12 0.62
C LEU A 222 -9.87 36.53 0.21
N LEU A 223 -9.16 36.67 -0.92
CA LEU A 223 -8.74 37.99 -1.42
C LEU A 223 -9.91 38.94 -1.64
N LYS A 224 -11.02 38.46 -2.22
CA LYS A 224 -12.23 39.27 -2.41
C LYS A 224 -12.85 39.70 -1.08
N GLU A 225 -12.88 38.81 -0.09
CA GLU A 225 -13.40 39.13 1.24
C GLU A 225 -12.55 40.21 1.92
N PHE A 226 -11.22 40.13 1.81
CA PHE A 226 -10.31 41.15 2.34
C PHE A 226 -10.46 42.49 1.60
N ASP A 227 -10.53 42.51 0.27
CA ASP A 227 -10.73 43.76 -0.50
C ASP A 227 -12.05 44.47 -0.12
N ILE A 228 -13.11 43.71 0.15
CA ILE A 228 -14.38 44.26 0.65
C ILE A 228 -14.22 44.80 2.08
N GLN A 229 -13.49 44.10 2.95
CA GLN A 229 -13.27 44.52 4.34
C GLN A 229 -12.47 45.82 4.44
N TYR A 230 -11.44 46.00 3.60
CA TYR A 230 -10.73 47.28 3.49
C TYR A 230 -11.62 48.40 2.93
N PHE A 231 -12.60 48.11 2.06
CA PHE A 231 -13.52 49.13 1.60
C PHE A 231 -14.55 49.57 2.66
N VAL A 232 -14.99 48.65 3.52
CA VAL A 232 -15.97 48.92 4.59
C VAL A 232 -15.32 49.59 5.83
N CYS A 233 -14.07 49.26 6.17
CA CYS A 233 -13.38 49.87 7.31
C CYS A 233 -12.89 51.32 7.06
N PHE A 234 -12.95 51.82 5.83
CA PHE A 234 -12.50 53.17 5.45
C PHE A 234 -13.66 54.14 5.11
N MET A 235 -14.92 53.73 5.24
CA MET A 235 -16.10 54.61 5.21
C MET A 235 -16.63 54.86 6.63
#